data_AF-A0A1L9B4X2-F1
#
_entry.id   AF-A0A1L9B4X2-F1
#
_cell.length_a   1.000
_cell.length_b   1.000
_cell.length_c   1.000
_cell.angle_alpha   90.00
_cell.angle_beta   90.00
_cell.angle_gamma   90.00
#
_symmetry.space_group_name_H-M   'P 1'
#
loop_
_entity.id
_entity.type
_entity.pdbx_description
1 polymer ?
#
loop_
_entity_poly.entity_id
_entity_poly.type
_entity_poly.pdbx_seq_one_letter_code
_entity_poly.pdbx_strand_id
1 'polypeptide(L)'
;MDAVLLERFRALTKVSDKVVLYPGAELRMIMRTEGNLPGYLDPELVSFCKFTNGMNVLDCCFAGCKNREIGDVANNTLNLWKANDLLAGCFVGFMRTSSGAHFGYLSDFPGSAGTHPVAVLRNVREPGVLVLTTSISKFLESLVDEVEWTLEHDKKALRVAKEGWPMDLEYWLARDPALAELYKSGKLSKYYAESQTVREIVDRNL
;
A
#
# COMPACT_ATOMS: atom_id res chain seq x y z
N MET A 1 -3.35 -7.20 -12.20
CA MET A 1 -4.35 -6.40 -11.47
C MET A 1 -5.67 -6.45 -12.22
N ASP A 2 -6.79 -6.61 -11.51
CA ASP A 2 -8.11 -6.72 -12.09
C ASP A 2 -8.59 -5.38 -12.68
N ALA A 3 -9.12 -5.40 -13.91
CA ALA A 3 -9.69 -4.22 -14.56
C ALA A 3 -10.95 -3.73 -13.83
N VAL A 4 -11.74 -4.64 -13.25
CA VAL A 4 -12.96 -4.27 -12.50
C VAL A 4 -12.59 -3.43 -11.28
N LEU A 5 -11.56 -3.83 -10.54
CA LEU A 5 -11.04 -3.06 -9.39
C LEU A 5 -10.64 -1.64 -9.78
N LEU A 6 -9.92 -1.50 -10.88
CA LEU A 6 -9.44 -0.19 -11.36
C LEU A 6 -10.60 0.73 -11.81
N GLU A 7 -11.63 0.16 -12.42
CA GLU A 7 -12.82 0.91 -12.83
C GLU A 7 -13.68 1.36 -11.64
N ARG A 8 -13.67 0.64 -10.51
CA ARG A 8 -14.30 1.12 -9.27
C ARG A 8 -13.68 2.43 -8.79
N PHE A 9 -12.35 2.55 -8.76
CA PHE A 9 -11.68 3.82 -8.48
C PHE A 9 -12.02 4.92 -9.50
N ARG A 10 -12.16 4.57 -10.78
CA ARG A 10 -12.58 5.55 -11.80
C ARG A 10 -14.00 6.04 -11.53
N ALA A 11 -14.91 5.18 -11.12
CA ALA A 11 -16.28 5.56 -10.76
C ALA A 11 -16.30 6.57 -9.60
N LEU A 12 -15.44 6.37 -8.59
CA LEU A 12 -15.34 7.26 -7.43
C LEU A 12 -14.93 8.70 -7.76
N THR A 13 -14.19 8.92 -8.85
CA THR A 13 -13.86 10.29 -9.33
C THR A 13 -15.09 11.14 -9.67
N LYS A 14 -16.23 10.49 -9.96
CA LYS A 14 -17.51 11.16 -10.23
C LYS A 14 -18.32 11.42 -8.97
N VAL A 15 -17.95 10.78 -7.85
CA VAL A 15 -18.66 10.84 -6.57
C VAL A 15 -18.07 11.91 -5.66
N SER A 16 -16.74 12.04 -5.64
CA SER A 16 -16.03 12.97 -4.74
C SER A 16 -14.88 13.68 -5.45
N ASP A 17 -14.73 14.98 -5.18
CA ASP A 17 -13.59 15.79 -5.62
C ASP A 17 -12.28 15.43 -4.88
N LYS A 18 -12.38 14.61 -3.82
CA LYS A 18 -11.23 14.05 -3.09
C LYS A 18 -10.69 12.77 -3.71
N VAL A 19 -11.29 12.31 -4.82
CA VAL A 19 -10.80 11.16 -5.58
C VAL A 19 -10.31 11.65 -6.95
N VAL A 20 -9.00 11.61 -7.14
CA VAL A 20 -8.31 12.08 -8.35
C VAL A 20 -7.41 10.98 -8.88
N LEU A 21 -7.64 10.58 -10.13
CA LEU A 21 -6.75 9.70 -10.89
C LEU A 21 -5.91 10.53 -11.85
N TYR A 22 -4.62 10.25 -11.90
CA TYR A 22 -3.69 10.93 -12.81
C TYR A 22 -3.52 10.13 -14.10
N PRO A 23 -3.22 10.77 -15.23
CA PRO A 23 -2.96 10.06 -16.49
C PRO A 23 -1.92 8.95 -16.31
N GLY A 24 -2.18 7.79 -16.92
CA GLY A 24 -1.31 6.61 -16.82
C GLY A 24 0.14 6.88 -17.20
N ALA A 25 1.06 6.16 -16.55
CA ALA A 25 2.49 6.32 -16.73
C ALA A 25 2.94 5.74 -18.08
N GLU A 26 3.75 6.52 -18.81
CA GLU A 26 4.44 5.99 -19.97
C GLU A 26 5.57 5.04 -19.57
N LEU A 27 5.91 4.09 -20.45
CA LEU A 27 6.96 3.10 -20.21
C LEU A 27 8.29 3.75 -19.77
N ARG A 28 8.69 4.87 -20.41
CA ARG A 28 9.91 5.59 -20.04
C ARG A 28 9.92 6.09 -18.59
N MET A 29 8.76 6.41 -18.03
CA MET A 29 8.64 6.89 -16.65
C MET A 29 8.81 5.73 -15.67
N ILE A 30 8.21 4.58 -15.99
CA ILE A 30 8.33 3.34 -15.22
C ILE A 30 9.80 2.89 -15.19
N MET A 31 10.44 2.76 -16.36
CA MET A 31 11.85 2.36 -16.46
C MET A 31 12.80 3.30 -15.73
N ARG A 32 12.53 4.62 -15.79
CA ARG A 32 13.31 5.60 -14.99
C ARG A 32 13.09 5.43 -13.50
N THR A 33 11.90 5.03 -13.06
CA THR A 33 11.60 4.81 -11.64
C THR A 33 12.33 3.55 -11.16
N GLU A 34 12.23 2.46 -11.92
CA GLU A 34 13.01 1.23 -11.68
C GLU A 34 14.50 1.51 -11.62
N GLY A 35 15.07 2.26 -12.56
CA GLY A 35 16.50 2.59 -12.55
C GLY A 35 16.99 3.42 -11.34
N ASN A 36 16.09 3.97 -10.50
CA ASN A 36 16.46 4.69 -9.28
C ASN A 36 16.32 3.84 -8.01
N LEU A 37 15.77 2.62 -8.12
CA LEU A 37 15.61 1.70 -7.00
C LEU A 37 16.39 0.42 -7.29
N PRO A 38 17.01 -0.22 -6.29
CA PRO A 38 17.55 -1.56 -6.48
C PRO A 38 16.42 -2.55 -6.76
N GLY A 39 16.60 -3.40 -7.77
CA GLY A 39 15.63 -4.41 -8.17
C GLY A 39 14.61 -3.91 -9.21
N TYR A 40 13.49 -4.63 -9.32
CA TYR A 40 12.39 -4.30 -10.21
C TYR A 40 11.17 -3.86 -9.39
N LEU A 41 10.31 -3.04 -9.98
CA LEU A 41 9.06 -2.70 -9.33
C LEU A 41 8.12 -3.92 -9.32
N ASP A 42 7.30 -4.01 -8.28
CA ASP A 42 6.22 -4.99 -8.22
C ASP A 42 5.35 -4.92 -9.50
N PRO A 43 5.06 -6.05 -10.17
CA PRO A 43 4.26 -6.06 -11.40
C PRO A 43 2.86 -5.47 -11.24
N GLU A 44 2.24 -5.59 -10.06
CA GLU A 44 0.95 -4.97 -9.74
C GLU A 44 1.09 -3.45 -9.59
N LEU A 45 2.17 -2.96 -9.00
CA LEU A 45 2.45 -1.52 -8.96
C LEU A 45 2.68 -0.97 -10.37
N VAL A 46 3.42 -1.70 -11.22
CA VAL A 46 3.61 -1.33 -12.64
C VAL A 46 2.26 -1.28 -13.36
N SER A 47 1.41 -2.29 -13.16
CA SER A 47 0.05 -2.33 -13.72
C SER A 47 -0.80 -1.16 -13.24
N PHE A 48 -0.74 -0.82 -11.95
CA PHE A 48 -1.43 0.32 -11.37
C PHE A 48 -0.93 1.64 -11.99
N CYS A 49 0.39 1.85 -12.06
CA CYS A 49 0.96 3.06 -12.63
C CYS A 49 0.61 3.25 -14.11
N LYS A 50 0.51 2.17 -14.89
CA LYS A 50 0.04 2.23 -16.30
C LYS A 50 -1.41 2.68 -16.41
N PHE A 51 -2.26 2.30 -15.45
CA PHE A 51 -3.66 2.72 -15.40
C PHE A 51 -3.80 4.17 -14.90
N THR A 52 -3.16 4.48 -13.77
CA THR A 52 -3.15 5.80 -13.14
C THR A 52 -1.77 6.06 -12.56
N ASN A 53 -1.10 7.14 -12.99
CA ASN A 53 0.27 7.41 -12.54
C ASN A 53 0.29 8.04 -11.13
N GLY A 54 -0.26 7.36 -10.14
CA GLY A 54 -0.59 7.93 -8.83
C GLY A 54 -2.07 8.31 -8.75
N MET A 55 -2.52 8.58 -7.54
CA MET A 55 -3.94 8.77 -7.21
C MET A 55 -4.08 9.46 -5.84
N ASN A 56 -4.99 10.43 -5.73
CA ASN A 56 -5.50 10.86 -4.42
C ASN A 56 -6.85 10.20 -4.19
N VAL A 57 -7.05 9.61 -3.02
CA VAL A 57 -8.35 9.10 -2.57
C VAL A 57 -8.51 9.49 -1.12
N LEU A 58 -9.43 10.41 -0.84
CA LEU A 58 -9.62 10.98 0.49
C LEU A 58 -8.29 11.57 1.01
N ASP A 59 -7.76 11.09 2.12
CA ASP A 59 -6.46 11.51 2.66
C ASP A 59 -5.30 10.58 2.24
N CYS A 60 -5.56 9.56 1.43
CA CYS A 60 -4.56 8.66 0.88
C CYS A 60 -3.98 9.24 -0.42
N CYS A 61 -2.66 9.36 -0.45
CA CYS A 61 -1.89 9.91 -1.58
C CYS A 61 -0.95 8.82 -2.13
N PHE A 62 -1.30 8.26 -3.28
CA PHE A 62 -0.48 7.29 -4.03
C PHE A 62 0.49 8.01 -4.96
N ALA A 63 1.77 7.73 -4.78
CA ALA A 63 2.82 8.22 -5.64
C ALA A 63 2.79 7.55 -7.02
N GLY A 64 3.23 8.29 -8.05
CA GLY A 64 3.39 7.76 -9.39
C GLY A 64 4.84 7.44 -9.73
N CYS A 65 5.06 6.87 -10.91
CA CYS A 65 6.36 6.82 -11.57
C CYS A 65 6.66 8.20 -12.20
N LYS A 66 7.62 8.94 -11.62
CA LYS A 66 8.00 10.30 -12.09
C LYS A 66 6.83 11.29 -12.21
N ASN A 67 5.78 11.12 -11.42
CA ASN A 67 4.68 12.08 -11.37
C ASN A 67 5.12 13.32 -10.57
N ARG A 68 5.01 14.51 -11.18
CA ARG A 68 5.39 15.79 -10.57
C ARG A 68 4.30 16.43 -9.73
N GLU A 69 3.06 16.03 -9.90
CA GLU A 69 1.89 16.58 -9.22
C GLU A 69 1.69 15.95 -7.84
N ILE A 70 1.82 14.62 -7.73
CA ILE A 70 1.57 13.87 -6.49
C ILE A 70 2.84 13.32 -5.83
N GLY A 71 3.92 13.20 -6.61
CA GLY A 71 5.20 12.68 -6.14
C GLY A 71 5.62 11.39 -6.86
N ASP A 72 6.88 11.01 -6.61
CA ASP A 72 7.58 9.91 -7.28
C ASP A 72 7.82 8.75 -6.30
N VAL A 73 7.43 7.54 -6.67
CA VAL A 73 7.63 6.31 -5.88
C VAL A 73 9.10 6.17 -5.48
N ALA A 74 10.03 6.41 -6.41
CA ALA A 74 11.45 6.29 -6.13
C ALA A 74 11.91 7.32 -5.08
N ASN A 75 11.58 8.60 -5.24
CA ASN A 75 11.95 9.63 -4.27
C ASN A 75 11.33 9.38 -2.90
N ASN A 76 10.06 8.98 -2.86
CA ASN A 76 9.37 8.65 -1.60
C ASN A 76 10.06 7.49 -0.89
N THR A 77 10.39 6.42 -1.62
CA THR A 77 11.10 5.25 -1.10
C THR A 77 12.49 5.63 -0.57
N LEU A 78 13.27 6.39 -1.35
CA LEU A 78 14.61 6.82 -0.92
C LEU A 78 14.56 7.72 0.33
N ASN A 79 13.53 8.56 0.46
CA ASN A 79 13.34 9.37 1.66
C ASN A 79 12.98 8.52 2.88
N LEU A 80 12.17 7.48 2.71
CA LEU A 80 11.87 6.52 3.77
C LEU A 80 13.13 5.78 4.22
N TRP A 81 13.97 5.33 3.29
CA TRP A 81 15.22 4.63 3.61
C TRP A 81 16.23 5.51 4.34
N LYS A 82 16.27 6.81 4.00
CA LYS A 82 17.11 7.77 4.73
C LYS A 82 16.60 8.02 6.15
N ALA A 83 15.28 7.99 6.34
CA ALA A 83 14.66 8.22 7.64
C ALA A 83 14.69 6.98 8.53
N ASN A 84 14.72 5.79 7.94
CA ASN A 84 14.73 4.50 8.61
C ASN A 84 15.55 3.50 7.78
N ASP A 85 16.77 3.24 8.24
CA ASP A 85 17.74 2.38 7.56
C ASP A 85 17.33 0.90 7.54
N LEU A 86 16.47 0.45 8.48
CA LEU A 86 15.91 -0.90 8.49
C LEU A 86 15.00 -1.18 7.28
N LEU A 87 14.48 -0.13 6.63
CA LEU A 87 13.64 -0.23 5.43
C LEU A 87 14.46 -0.30 4.13
N ALA A 88 15.75 0.02 4.19
CA ALA A 88 16.58 0.17 3.02
C ALA A 88 16.72 -1.13 2.23
N GLY A 89 16.36 -1.09 0.93
CA GLY A 89 16.40 -2.24 0.04
C GLY A 89 15.29 -3.27 0.23
N CYS A 90 14.46 -3.14 1.27
CA CYS A 90 13.43 -4.12 1.61
C CYS A 90 11.99 -3.57 1.54
N PHE A 91 11.79 -2.25 1.62
CA PHE A 91 10.45 -1.65 1.59
C PHE A 91 10.35 -0.56 0.53
N VAL A 92 9.43 -0.71 -0.44
CA VAL A 92 9.20 0.30 -1.48
C VAL A 92 7.87 1.00 -1.21
N GLY A 93 7.95 2.27 -0.80
CA GLY A 93 6.79 3.08 -0.41
C GLY A 93 6.07 3.67 -1.62
N PHE A 94 4.77 3.39 -1.72
CA PHE A 94 3.93 3.88 -2.82
C PHE A 94 2.74 4.74 -2.37
N MET A 95 2.36 4.73 -1.09
CA MET A 95 1.26 5.56 -0.58
C MET A 95 1.60 6.16 0.78
N ARG A 96 1.00 7.32 1.06
CA ARG A 96 1.01 7.96 2.39
C ARG A 96 -0.37 8.49 2.76
N THR A 97 -0.63 8.64 4.05
CA THR A 97 -1.83 9.33 4.56
C THR A 97 -1.47 10.71 5.12
N SER A 98 -2.50 11.53 5.36
CA SER A 98 -2.36 12.81 6.05
C SER A 98 -1.83 12.69 7.48
N SER A 99 -2.04 11.54 8.13
CA SER A 99 -1.55 11.24 9.49
C SER A 99 -0.06 10.86 9.55
N GLY A 100 0.61 10.73 8.40
CA GLY A 100 2.03 10.36 8.32
C GLY A 100 2.29 8.85 8.25
N ALA A 101 1.25 8.02 8.10
CA ALA A 101 1.44 6.60 7.81
C ALA A 101 1.91 6.42 6.37
N HIS A 102 2.83 5.48 6.16
CA HIS A 102 3.39 5.13 4.86
C HIS A 102 3.08 3.68 4.53
N PHE A 103 2.75 3.42 3.28
CA PHE A 103 2.42 2.08 2.79
C PHE A 103 3.32 1.76 1.62
N GLY A 104 3.72 0.51 1.57
CA GLY A 104 4.70 0.01 0.63
C GLY A 104 4.65 -1.50 0.56
N TYR A 105 5.39 -2.07 -0.36
CA TYR A 105 5.54 -3.51 -0.47
C TYR A 105 6.94 -3.95 -0.02
N LEU A 106 7.03 -5.20 0.43
CA LEU A 106 8.27 -5.81 0.88
C LEU A 106 9.07 -6.36 -0.32
N SER A 107 9.95 -5.57 -0.91
CA SER A 107 10.64 -5.87 -2.19
C SER A 107 11.61 -7.04 -2.14
N ASP A 108 12.12 -7.39 -0.96
CA ASP A 108 12.98 -8.57 -0.76
C ASP A 108 12.18 -9.80 -0.29
N PHE A 109 10.84 -9.72 -0.34
CA PHE A 109 9.92 -10.82 -0.03
C PHE A 109 8.98 -11.13 -1.21
N PRO A 110 9.49 -11.69 -2.32
CA PRO A 110 8.64 -12.04 -3.44
C PRO A 110 7.74 -13.23 -3.08
N GLY A 111 6.43 -13.04 -3.21
CA GLY A 111 5.42 -14.06 -3.25
C GLY A 111 5.35 -14.75 -4.62
N SER A 112 4.25 -15.45 -4.87
CA SER A 112 4.02 -16.09 -6.17
C SER A 112 3.88 -15.04 -7.29
N ALA A 113 4.37 -15.38 -8.48
CA ALA A 113 4.36 -14.51 -9.66
C ALA A 113 5.08 -13.15 -9.51
N GLY A 114 5.95 -13.00 -8.50
CA GLY A 114 6.69 -11.75 -8.26
C GLY A 114 5.86 -10.64 -7.60
N THR A 115 4.70 -10.99 -7.04
CA THR A 115 3.90 -10.08 -6.19
C THR A 115 4.52 -9.99 -4.80
N HIS A 116 4.37 -8.86 -4.12
CA HIS A 116 4.95 -8.65 -2.80
C HIS A 116 3.88 -8.30 -1.75
N PRO A 117 4.06 -8.74 -0.49
CA PRO A 117 3.19 -8.33 0.61
C PRO A 117 3.21 -6.81 0.78
N VAL A 118 2.05 -6.22 1.06
CA VAL A 118 1.91 -4.81 1.41
C VAL A 118 1.99 -4.66 2.92
N ALA A 119 2.73 -3.64 3.37
CA ALA A 119 2.88 -3.30 4.76
C ALA A 119 2.69 -1.80 5.01
N VAL A 120 2.34 -1.46 6.24
CA VAL A 120 2.21 -0.08 6.72
C VAL A 120 3.26 0.21 7.78
N LEU A 121 3.87 1.38 7.66
CA LEU A 121 4.74 2.02 8.61
C LEU A 121 3.97 3.19 9.23
N ARG A 122 3.58 3.09 10.51
CA ARG A 122 2.78 4.13 11.18
C ARG A 122 3.58 5.43 11.34
N ASN A 123 4.87 5.29 11.64
CA ASN A 123 5.79 6.40 11.77
C ASN A 123 7.19 5.95 11.32
N VAL A 124 7.90 6.79 10.58
CA VAL A 124 9.28 6.54 10.14
C VAL A 124 10.26 6.19 11.26
N ARG A 125 9.97 6.58 12.51
CA ARG A 125 10.81 6.26 13.67
C ARG A 125 10.55 4.87 14.27
N GLU A 126 9.53 4.16 13.79
CA GLU A 126 9.23 2.84 14.33
C GLU A 126 10.21 1.78 13.82
N PRO A 127 10.55 0.79 14.65
CA PRO A 127 11.55 -0.22 14.30
C PRO A 127 11.07 -1.23 13.25
N GLY A 128 9.84 -1.12 12.74
CA GLY A 128 9.31 -2.06 11.78
C GLY A 128 7.95 -1.68 11.20
N VAL A 129 7.39 -2.58 10.41
CA VAL A 129 6.14 -2.40 9.66
C VAL A 129 5.10 -3.45 10.04
N LEU A 130 3.82 -3.13 9.89
CA LEU A 130 2.74 -4.09 10.00
C LEU A 130 2.36 -4.59 8.59
N VAL A 131 2.46 -5.89 8.34
CA VAL A 131 2.06 -6.48 7.04
C VAL A 131 0.55 -6.63 6.98
N LEU A 132 -0.06 -6.02 5.96
CA LEU A 132 -1.51 -5.88 5.83
C LEU A 132 -2.11 -6.89 4.86
N THR A 133 -1.42 -7.21 3.76
CA THR A 133 -1.92 -8.15 2.74
C THR A 133 -0.77 -8.85 2.05
N THR A 134 -1.05 -9.94 1.33
CA THR A 134 -0.07 -10.64 0.51
C THR A 134 0.18 -10.00 -0.85
N SER A 135 -0.61 -9.00 -1.27
CA SER A 135 -0.45 -8.33 -2.57
C SER A 135 -1.08 -6.93 -2.62
N ILE A 136 -0.66 -6.13 -3.61
CA ILE A 136 -1.19 -4.78 -3.86
C ILE A 136 -2.66 -4.85 -4.29
N SER A 137 -3.05 -5.83 -5.11
CA SER A 137 -4.44 -6.02 -5.53
C SER A 137 -5.37 -6.19 -4.31
N LYS A 138 -5.04 -7.05 -3.36
CA LYS A 138 -5.84 -7.24 -2.13
C LYS A 138 -5.91 -5.99 -1.26
N PHE A 139 -4.81 -5.25 -1.18
CA PHE A 139 -4.78 -3.98 -0.47
C PHE A 139 -5.71 -2.95 -1.13
N LEU A 140 -5.64 -2.82 -2.46
CA LEU A 140 -6.49 -1.92 -3.23
C LEU A 140 -7.97 -2.32 -3.18
N GLU A 141 -8.29 -3.61 -3.16
CA GLU A 141 -9.66 -4.14 -2.97
C GLU A 141 -10.23 -3.70 -1.62
N SER A 142 -9.48 -3.87 -0.54
CA SER A 142 -9.89 -3.36 0.78
C SER A 142 -10.07 -1.84 0.74
N LEU A 143 -9.09 -1.11 0.20
CA LEU A 143 -9.17 0.35 0.16
C LEU A 143 -10.42 0.84 -0.60
N VAL A 144 -10.71 0.27 -1.77
CA VAL A 144 -11.87 0.72 -2.56
C VAL A 144 -13.19 0.40 -1.87
N ASP A 145 -13.30 -0.77 -1.22
CA ASP A 145 -14.49 -1.13 -0.44
C ASP A 145 -14.74 -0.11 0.69
N GLU A 146 -13.70 0.23 1.44
CA GLU A 146 -13.81 1.18 2.55
C GLU A 146 -14.10 2.61 2.08
N VAL A 147 -13.56 3.00 0.94
CA VAL A 147 -13.80 4.34 0.35
C VAL A 147 -15.21 4.44 -0.22
N GLU A 148 -15.69 3.42 -0.93
CA GLU A 148 -17.07 3.35 -1.41
C GLU A 148 -18.04 3.45 -0.24
N TRP A 149 -17.88 2.61 0.78
CA TRP A 149 -18.72 2.67 1.98
C TRP A 149 -18.68 4.04 2.64
N THR A 150 -17.48 4.62 2.79
CA THR A 150 -17.31 5.95 3.40
C THR A 150 -18.06 7.03 2.60
N LEU A 151 -17.93 7.04 1.27
CA LEU A 151 -18.53 8.07 0.42
C LEU A 151 -20.03 7.87 0.19
N GLU A 152 -20.54 6.64 0.34
CA GLU A 152 -21.98 6.38 0.40
C GLU A 152 -22.64 7.03 1.61
N HIS A 153 -21.94 7.07 2.75
CA HIS A 153 -22.45 7.62 4.01
C HIS A 153 -22.10 9.11 4.21
N ASP A 154 -20.93 9.55 3.73
CA ASP A 154 -20.49 10.95 3.74
C ASP A 154 -19.71 11.31 2.47
N LYS A 155 -20.39 11.94 1.51
CA LYS A 155 -19.81 12.39 0.24
C LYS A 155 -18.70 13.43 0.39
N LYS A 156 -18.61 14.09 1.55
CA LYS A 156 -17.59 15.11 1.87
C LYS A 156 -16.50 14.56 2.78
N ALA A 157 -16.49 13.25 3.03
CA ALA A 157 -15.49 12.61 3.85
C ALA A 157 -14.08 12.98 3.36
N LEU A 158 -13.19 13.22 4.33
CA LEU A 158 -11.78 13.51 4.06
C LEU A 158 -10.88 12.31 4.30
N ARG A 159 -11.36 11.27 4.99
CA ARG A 159 -10.62 10.07 5.37
C ARG A 159 -11.54 8.87 5.36
N VAL A 160 -10.97 7.67 5.25
CA VAL A 160 -11.71 6.41 5.45
C VAL A 160 -12.36 6.43 6.83
N ALA A 161 -13.67 6.14 6.87
CA ALA A 161 -14.47 6.24 8.09
C ALA A 161 -14.31 5.02 9.02
N LYS A 162 -13.85 3.87 8.50
CA LYS A 162 -13.69 2.65 9.28
C LYS A 162 -12.71 2.87 10.43
N GLU A 163 -13.22 2.68 11.64
CA GLU A 163 -12.40 2.71 12.85
C GLU A 163 -11.30 1.66 12.79
N GLY A 164 -10.10 2.04 13.21
CA GLY A 164 -8.95 1.15 13.24
C GLY A 164 -8.32 0.86 11.88
N TRP A 165 -8.90 1.26 10.74
CA TRP A 165 -8.23 1.10 9.44
C TRP A 165 -7.01 2.05 9.34
N PRO A 166 -5.83 1.59 8.88
CA PRO A 166 -5.47 0.23 8.42
C PRO A 166 -4.82 -0.64 9.52
N MET A 167 -4.84 -0.24 10.78
CA MET A 167 -4.10 -0.90 11.87
C MET A 167 -4.80 -2.13 12.48
N ASP A 168 -6.07 -2.36 12.12
CA ASP A 168 -6.85 -3.52 12.54
C ASP A 168 -6.35 -4.79 11.83
N LEU A 169 -5.47 -5.55 12.47
CA LEU A 169 -4.90 -6.79 11.91
C LEU A 169 -5.95 -7.90 11.76
N GLU A 170 -6.95 -7.97 12.63
CA GLU A 170 -8.01 -9.00 12.53
C GLU A 170 -8.83 -8.80 11.25
N TYR A 171 -9.14 -7.54 10.93
CA TYR A 171 -9.75 -7.19 9.65
C TYR A 171 -8.94 -7.68 8.45
N TRP A 172 -7.62 -7.50 8.47
CA TRP A 172 -6.75 -7.95 7.38
C TRP A 172 -6.63 -9.46 7.28
N LEU A 173 -6.50 -10.17 8.41
CA LEU A 173 -6.46 -11.63 8.44
C LEU A 173 -7.76 -12.26 7.90
N ALA A 174 -8.91 -11.66 8.22
CA ALA A 174 -10.20 -12.12 7.71
C ALA A 174 -10.35 -11.96 6.20
N ARG A 175 -9.78 -10.88 5.63
CA ARG A 175 -9.84 -10.59 4.18
C ARG A 175 -8.77 -11.30 3.37
N ASP A 176 -7.64 -11.63 3.99
CA ASP A 176 -6.54 -12.32 3.37
C ASP A 176 -6.12 -13.55 4.20
N PRO A 177 -6.79 -14.70 4.05
CA PRO A 177 -6.44 -15.90 4.81
C PRO A 177 -4.99 -16.37 4.60
N ALA A 178 -4.37 -16.05 3.46
CA ALA A 178 -2.97 -16.38 3.20
C ALA A 178 -1.99 -15.54 4.03
N LEU A 179 -2.43 -14.37 4.53
CA LEU A 179 -1.66 -13.54 5.44
C LEU A 179 -1.40 -14.26 6.77
N ALA A 180 -2.36 -15.00 7.30
CA ALA A 180 -2.21 -15.77 8.53
C ALA A 180 -1.07 -16.80 8.41
N GLU A 181 -1.04 -17.55 7.30
CA GLU A 181 0.04 -18.51 7.01
C GLU A 181 1.41 -17.82 6.86
N LEU A 182 1.41 -16.62 6.26
CA LEU A 182 2.62 -15.83 6.12
C LEU A 182 3.18 -15.39 7.49
N TYR A 183 2.33 -14.94 8.42
CA TYR A 183 2.74 -14.62 9.79
C TYR A 183 3.26 -15.86 10.53
N LYS A 184 2.56 -17.01 10.46
CA LYS A 184 2.98 -18.27 11.09
C LYS A 184 4.33 -18.78 10.61
N SER A 185 4.66 -18.53 9.35
CA SER A 185 5.92 -19.01 8.77
C SER A 185 7.16 -18.45 9.47
N GLY A 186 7.00 -17.40 10.30
CA GLY A 186 8.10 -16.70 10.98
C GLY A 186 8.98 -15.87 10.04
N LYS A 187 8.78 -15.98 8.71
CA LYS A 187 9.62 -15.31 7.72
C LYS A 187 9.47 -13.78 7.73
N LEU A 188 8.37 -13.28 8.28
CA LEU A 188 8.13 -11.85 8.42
C LEU A 188 8.82 -11.22 9.65
N SER A 189 9.34 -12.02 10.58
CA SER A 189 9.93 -11.55 11.85
C SER A 189 11.06 -10.52 11.71
N LYS A 190 11.74 -10.49 10.56
CA LYS A 190 12.78 -9.48 10.27
C LYS A 190 12.24 -8.08 9.96
N TYR A 191 10.95 -7.94 9.62
CA TYR A 191 10.35 -6.67 9.20
C TYR A 191 9.61 -5.95 10.34
N TYR A 192 9.33 -6.64 11.44
CA TYR A 192 8.64 -6.07 12.58
C TYR A 192 9.36 -6.44 13.86
N ALA A 193 9.53 -5.47 14.76
CA ALA A 193 9.80 -5.81 16.16
C ALA A 193 8.56 -6.55 16.65
N GLU A 194 8.69 -7.84 16.96
CA GLU A 194 7.58 -8.71 17.40
C GLU A 194 6.78 -8.06 18.53
N SER A 195 5.70 -7.37 18.17
CA SER A 195 4.76 -6.87 19.15
C SER A 195 4.02 -8.08 19.69
N GLN A 196 4.02 -8.24 21.02
CA GLN A 196 3.25 -9.26 21.71
C GLN A 196 1.79 -9.27 21.23
N THR A 197 1.23 -8.11 20.90
CA THR A 197 -0.10 -7.94 20.34
C THR A 197 -0.29 -8.60 18.98
N VAL A 198 0.71 -8.52 18.08
CA VAL A 198 0.63 -9.18 16.75
C VAL A 198 0.64 -10.70 16.91
N ARG A 199 1.50 -11.23 17.79
CA ARG A 199 1.54 -12.66 18.09
C ARG A 199 0.20 -13.14 18.67
N GLU A 200 -0.32 -12.46 19.67
CA GLU A 200 -1.59 -12.81 20.29
C GLU A 200 -2.78 -12.76 19.33
N ILE A 201 -2.79 -11.84 18.35
CA ILE A 201 -3.83 -11.76 17.33
C ILE A 201 -3.70 -12.93 16.34
N VAL A 202 -2.47 -13.22 15.89
CA VAL A 202 -2.20 -14.35 15.00
C VAL A 202 -2.61 -15.66 15.67
N ASP A 203 -2.25 -15.87 16.94
CA ASP A 203 -2.55 -17.10 17.68
C ASP A 203 -4.05 -17.31 17.95
N ARG A 204 -4.84 -16.22 18.05
CA ARG A 204 -6.30 -16.25 18.33
C ARG A 204 -7.18 -16.48 17.10
N ASN A 205 -6.73 -16.07 15.92
CA ASN A 205 -7.52 -16.14 14.68
C ASN A 205 -7.30 -17.46 13.92
N LEU A 206 -7.00 -18.52 14.67
CA LEU A 206 -6.62 -19.86 14.26
C LEU A 206 -7.32 -20.91 15.12
#